data_AF-A0A964H8C9-F1
#
_entry.id   AF-A0A964H8C9-F1
#
_cell.length_a   1.000
_cell.length_b   1.000
_cell.length_c   1.000
_cell.angle_alpha   90.00
_cell.angle_beta   90.00
_cell.angle_gamma   90.00
#
_symmetry.space_group_name_H-M   'P 1'
#
loop_
_entity.id
_entity.type
_entity.pdbx_description
1 polymer ?
#
loop_
_entity_poly.entity_id
_entity_poly.type
_entity_poly.pdbx_seq_one_letter_code
_entity_poly.pdbx_strand_id
1 'polypeptide(L)' 'MKKIALVALVSAGFVFASTDCAMCHKANGTAAPLDNLTPAQIVQKMKEFKAGKGNPMMVNIAKGMSDEEIKKSAEKYGKK' A
#
# COMPACT_ATOMS: atom_id res chain seq x y z
N MET A 1 9.42 16.99 -45.39
CA MET A 1 8.43 17.84 -44.70
C MET A 1 7.78 17.02 -43.58
N LYS A 2 8.36 17.09 -42.38
CA LYS A 2 7.97 16.32 -41.18
C LYS A 2 6.71 16.95 -40.57
N LYS A 3 5.57 16.27 -40.67
CA LYS A 3 4.38 16.59 -39.86
C LYS A 3 4.51 15.81 -38.56
N ILE A 4 5.11 16.46 -37.56
CA ILE A 4 5.14 15.99 -36.17
C ILE A 4 3.72 16.20 -35.65
N ALA A 5 2.95 15.11 -35.53
CA ALA A 5 1.69 15.12 -34.80
C ALA A 5 2.04 15.27 -33.31
N LEU A 6 1.58 16.37 -32.73
CA LEU A 6 1.58 16.68 -31.31
C LEU A 6 0.97 15.51 -30.53
N VAL A 7 1.83 14.73 -29.87
CA VAL A 7 1.41 13.85 -28.78
C VAL A 7 0.99 14.77 -27.64
N ALA A 8 -0.31 14.75 -27.35
CA ALA A 8 -0.92 15.47 -26.25
C ALA A 8 -0.20 15.13 -24.94
N LEU A 9 0.42 16.16 -24.35
CA LEU A 9 0.93 16.17 -23.00
C LEU A 9 -0.27 16.00 -22.05
N VAL A 10 -0.59 14.76 -21.65
CA VAL A 10 -1.45 14.53 -20.49
C VAL A 10 -0.59 14.69 -19.25
N SER A 11 -0.34 15.94 -18.89
CA SER A 11 0.05 16.33 -17.54
C SER A 11 -1.21 16.34 -16.68
N ALA A 12 -1.52 15.21 -16.07
CA ALA A 12 -2.50 15.09 -14.99
C ALA A 12 -1.94 14.16 -13.91
N GLY A 13 -1.35 14.77 -12.88
CA GLY A 13 -1.22 14.21 -11.54
C GLY A 13 -0.22 13.06 -11.36
N PHE A 14 0.95 13.40 -10.83
CA PHE A 14 1.74 12.48 -10.02
C PHE A 14 0.90 11.99 -8.82
N VAL A 15 0.09 10.94 -8.99
CA VAL A 15 -0.48 10.17 -7.87
C VAL A 15 0.32 8.87 -7.76
N PHE A 16 1.60 9.00 -7.44
CA PHE A 16 2.44 7.86 -7.10
C PHE A 16 2.94 8.00 -5.67
N ALA A 17 2.03 8.16 -4.71
CA ALA A 17 2.28 7.77 -3.33
C ALA A 17 1.86 6.30 -3.15
N SER A 18 2.43 5.41 -3.98
CA SER A 18 2.34 3.98 -3.73
C SER A 18 2.96 3.75 -2.35
N THR A 19 2.15 3.40 -1.35
CA THR A 19 2.67 3.05 -0.04
C THR A 19 3.50 1.77 -0.21
N ASP A 20 4.82 1.90 -0.23
CA ASP A 20 5.70 0.76 -0.42
C ASP A 20 5.89 0.02 0.91
N CYS A 21 4.97 -0.91 1.18
CA CYS A 21 4.94 -1.72 2.39
C CYS A 21 6.29 -2.44 2.62
N ALA A 22 7.02 -2.77 1.54
CA ALA A 22 8.30 -3.46 1.61
C ALA A 22 9.43 -2.59 2.17
N MET A 23 9.28 -1.26 2.18
CA MET A 23 10.28 -0.37 2.79
C MET A 23 10.49 -0.70 4.27
N CYS A 24 9.39 -0.94 5.00
CA CYS A 24 9.43 -1.23 6.43
C CYS A 24 9.27 -2.72 6.75
N HIS A 25 8.55 -3.50 5.94
CA HIS A 25 8.18 -4.89 6.24
C HIS A 25 9.00 -5.98 5.52
N LYS A 26 10.12 -5.62 4.88
CA LYS A 26 11.09 -6.62 4.36
C LYS A 26 11.77 -7.39 5.49
N ALA A 27 12.44 -8.50 5.18
CA ALA A 27 13.11 -9.37 6.16
C ALA A 27 14.08 -8.63 7.12
N ASN A 28 14.77 -7.59 6.64
CA ASN A 28 15.65 -6.72 7.44
C ASN A 28 15.04 -5.31 7.66
N GLY A 29 13.72 -5.21 7.64
CA GLY A 29 12.99 -3.98 7.87
C GLY A 29 12.83 -3.68 9.35
N THR A 30 12.30 -2.49 9.66
CA THR A 30 12.00 -2.06 11.03
C THR A 30 10.64 -2.54 11.54
N ALA A 31 9.84 -3.17 10.67
CA ALA A 31 8.52 -3.68 10.99
C ALA A 31 8.43 -5.20 10.77
N ALA A 32 7.46 -5.84 11.44
CA ALA A 32 7.25 -7.28 11.35
C ALA A 32 6.99 -7.74 9.91
N PRO A 33 7.61 -8.84 9.44
CA PRO A 33 7.39 -9.33 8.07
C PRO A 33 5.92 -9.67 7.81
N LEU A 34 5.41 -9.26 6.64
CA LEU A 34 4.01 -9.49 6.25
C LEU A 34 3.76 -10.91 5.72
N ASP A 35 4.80 -11.58 5.23
CA ASP A 35 4.76 -12.97 4.73
C ASP A 35 4.55 -14.01 5.84
N ASN A 36 4.59 -13.60 7.11
CA ASN A 36 4.18 -14.42 8.26
C ASN A 36 2.67 -14.45 8.47
N LEU A 37 1.91 -13.54 7.86
CA LEU A 37 0.46 -13.40 8.03
C LEU A 37 -0.26 -13.78 6.74
N THR A 38 -1.40 -14.45 6.85
CA THR A 38 -2.27 -14.67 5.70
C THR A 38 -2.90 -13.34 5.25
N PRO A 39 -3.33 -13.21 3.99
CA PRO A 39 -4.04 -12.03 3.51
C PRO A 39 -5.23 -11.65 4.40
N ALA A 40 -6.00 -12.63 4.87
CA ALA A 40 -7.13 -12.40 5.77
C ALA A 40 -6.69 -11.79 7.12
N GLN A 41 -5.57 -12.24 7.68
CA GLN A 41 -5.01 -11.69 8.92
C GLN A 41 -4.51 -10.25 8.71
N ILE A 42 -3.88 -9.96 7.57
CA ILE A 42 -3.44 -8.60 7.24
C ILE A 42 -4.65 -7.66 7.11
N VAL A 43 -5.70 -8.07 6.40
CA VAL A 43 -6.95 -7.27 6.29
C VAL A 43 -7.53 -7.00 7.68
N GLN A 44 -7.60 -8.00 8.55
CA GLN A 44 -8.12 -7.84 9.90
C GLN A 44 -7.28 -6.84 10.71
N LYS A 45 -5.95 -6.93 10.65
CA LYS A 45 -5.05 -5.99 11.33
C LYS A 45 -5.19 -4.57 10.80
N MET A 46 -5.32 -4.40 9.48
CA MET A 46 -5.55 -3.09 8.87
C MET A 46 -6.88 -2.47 9.31
N LYS A 47 -7.93 -3.27 9.52
CA LYS A 47 -9.19 -2.78 10.11
C LYS A 47 -9.02 -2.31 11.56
N GLU A 48 -8.23 -3.03 12.37
CA GLU A 48 -7.86 -2.59 13.72
C GLU A 48 -7.11 -1.24 13.70
N PHE A 49 -6.15 -1.08 12.77
CA PHE A 49 -5.41 0.17 12.58
C PHE A 49 -6.34 1.31 12.12
N LYS A 50 -7.30 1.06 11.22
CA LYS A 50 -8.33 2.05 10.84
C LYS A 50 -9.19 2.48 12.02
N ALA A 51 -9.47 1.56 12.94
CA ALA A 51 -10.16 1.86 14.20
C ALA A 51 -9.27 2.57 15.24
N GLY A 52 -8.03 2.95 14.88
CA GLY A 52 -7.11 3.68 15.75
C GLY A 52 -6.38 2.81 16.78
N LYS A 53 -6.40 1.48 16.63
CA LYS A 53 -5.77 0.55 17.58
C LYS A 53 -4.41 0.10 17.08
N GLY A 54 -3.48 -0.15 18.00
CA GLY A 54 -2.16 -0.70 17.67
C GLY A 54 -1.11 0.37 17.37
N ASN A 55 -0.18 0.07 16.47
CA ASN A 55 0.97 0.94 16.20
C ASN A 55 0.53 2.28 15.55
N PRO A 56 0.89 3.45 16.12
CA PRO A 56 0.47 4.75 15.59
C PRO A 56 0.89 5.02 14.13
N MET A 57 2.04 4.50 13.71
CA MET A 57 2.51 4.63 12.32
C MET A 57 1.57 3.89 11.37
N MET A 58 1.21 2.65 11.70
CA MET A 58 0.28 1.86 10.91
C MET A 58 -1.15 2.39 10.97
N VAL A 59 -1.58 2.98 12.10
CA VAL A 59 -2.85 3.70 12.20
C VAL A 59 -2.90 4.85 11.19
N ASN A 60 -1.84 5.67 11.11
CA ASN A 60 -1.78 6.77 10.15
C ASN A 60 -1.77 6.29 8.70
N ILE A 61 -1.04 5.20 8.40
CA ILE A 61 -1.05 4.58 7.07
C ILE A 61 -2.45 4.05 6.74
N ALA A 62 -3.06 3.28 7.63
CA ALA A 62 -4.36 2.64 7.41
C ALA A 62 -5.50 3.66 7.22
N LYS A 63 -5.43 4.84 7.87
CA LYS A 63 -6.39 5.94 7.66
C LYS A 63 -6.40 6.47 6.22
N GLY A 64 -5.28 6.39 5.51
CA GLY A 64 -5.14 6.85 4.13
C GLY A 64 -5.53 5.81 3.08
N MET A 65 -5.87 4.57 3.48
CA MET A 65 -6.13 3.47 2.55
C MET A 65 -7.63 3.13 2.47
N SER A 66 -8.11 2.87 1.25
CA SER A 66 -9.41 2.25 1.02
C SER A 66 -9.41 0.77 1.44
N ASP A 67 -10.61 0.21 1.63
CA ASP A 67 -10.74 -1.21 1.98
C ASP A 67 -10.29 -2.12 0.82
N GLU A 68 -10.50 -1.69 -0.43
CA GLU A 68 -10.00 -2.36 -1.63
C GLU A 68 -8.47 -2.34 -1.71
N GLU A 69 -7.83 -1.19 -1.41
CA GLU A 69 -6.37 -1.07 -1.39
C GLU A 69 -5.75 -1.96 -0.32
N ILE A 70 -6.39 -2.05 0.86
CA ILE A 70 -5.99 -2.95 1.94
C ILE A 70 -6.08 -4.40 1.47
N LYS A 71 -7.20 -4.80 0.87
CA LYS A 71 -7.38 -6.18 0.36
C LYS A 71 -6.33 -6.52 -0.68
N LYS A 72 -6.12 -5.64 -1.67
CA LYS A 72 -5.12 -5.83 -2.73
C LYS A 72 -3.70 -5.91 -2.16
N SER A 73 -3.37 -5.08 -1.18
CA SER A 73 -2.06 -5.11 -0.52
C SER A 73 -1.87 -6.38 0.29
N ALA A 74 -2.91 -6.82 1.01
CA ALA A 74 -2.87 -8.06 1.77
C ALA A 74 -2.67 -9.29 0.88
N GLU A 75 -3.35 -9.36 -0.26
CA GLU A 75 -3.15 -10.42 -1.25
C GLU A 75 -1.74 -10.39 -1.86
N LYS A 76 -1.19 -9.19 -2.06
CA LYS A 76 0.15 -9.01 -2.63
C LYS A 76 1.25 -9.45 -1.67
N TYR A 77 1.20 -9.01 -0.41
CA TYR A 77 2.29 -9.14 0.56
C TYR A 77 2.10 -10.24 1.61
N GLY A 78 0.88 -10.77 1.77
CA GLY A 78 0.61 -11.86 2.68
C GLY A 78 1.16 -13.19 2.20
N LYS A 79 1.28 -14.11 3.16
CA LYS A 79 1.65 -15.51 2.92
C LYS A 79 0.75 -16.14 1.85
N LYS A 80 1.38 -16.82 0.89
CA LYS A 80 0.70 -17.59 -0.16
C LYS A 80 0.23 -18.94 0.36
#